data_AF-A0A374NJ30-F1
#
_entry.id   AF-A0A374NJ30-F1
#
_cell.length_a   1.000
_cell.length_b   1.000
_cell.length_c   1.000
_cell.angle_alpha   90.00
_cell.angle_beta   90.00
_cell.angle_gamma   90.00
#
_symmetry.space_group_name_H-M   'P 1'
#
loop_
_entity.id
_entity.type
_entity.pdbx_description
1 polymer ?
#
loop_
_entity_poly.entity_id
_entity_poly.type
_entity_poly.pdbx_seq_one_letter_code
_entity_poly.pdbx_strand_id
1 'polypeptide(L)'
;MILYRKSWSIYISGRKWITHILAVCFSCCMLIGKSFSQTGNIKFIFGDIKQFCIAVIVFFGFYILFDVAITLLYVYINEKSEEKEKSIKIKWIEEHYFAFSFLCMLLCWSPYILCYLPGSVPHDGYWQLNMAFGINPLTNHHPWVITFIYGVVMRIGRYISDNFGIFMIVAIFTVIEILCYASVCNSLKKWGASKKVYIGTLVFFSVVPAFGGYAQAVIKDNIFTALLALFFIIYIDICIQHGKNIEIKKMVILFLVGMMVCLSRNNGVYIVIPSMVCLILYVQKERSRYVILLICLMVCYQGLEGYVAPQLGVEKGSVKEVLSIPFQQTARYIKEYPEEVTLKEKKAINDILSYDGIKENYNPEISDFVKNTFREGSEDKLDEYFKVWFEMFLKTSNGIYRSYIK
;
A
#
# COMPACT_ATOMS: atom_id res chain seq x y z
N MET A 1 -23.67 4.12 -32.26
CA MET A 1 -24.73 5.01 -31.72
C MET A 1 -25.63 4.33 -30.68
N ILE A 2 -26.08 3.09 -30.91
CA ILE A 2 -26.99 2.35 -29.99
C ILE A 2 -26.33 2.02 -28.63
N LEU A 3 -25.08 1.51 -28.64
CA LEU A 3 -24.30 1.25 -27.42
C LEU A 3 -24.11 2.51 -26.57
N TYR A 4 -23.77 3.64 -27.20
CA TYR A 4 -23.61 4.94 -26.54
C TYR A 4 -24.91 5.41 -25.87
N ARG A 5 -26.06 5.33 -26.56
CA ARG A 5 -27.37 5.69 -25.98
C ARG A 5 -27.74 4.83 -24.78
N LYS A 6 -27.47 3.52 -24.83
CA LYS A 6 -27.75 2.59 -23.74
C LYS A 6 -26.84 2.83 -22.52
N SER A 7 -25.54 3.00 -22.73
CA SER A 7 -24.61 3.33 -21.64
C SER A 7 -24.93 4.69 -21.02
N TRP A 8 -25.34 5.67 -21.81
CA TRP A 8 -25.70 7.00 -21.32
C TRP A 8 -26.98 7.00 -20.49
N SER A 9 -28.01 6.23 -20.87
CA SER A 9 -29.21 6.10 -20.05
C SER A 9 -28.93 5.43 -18.69
N ILE A 10 -28.10 4.38 -18.70
CA ILE A 10 -27.65 3.67 -17.49
C ILE A 10 -26.85 4.60 -16.57
N TYR A 11 -25.96 5.40 -17.15
CA TYR A 11 -25.20 6.41 -16.42
C TYR A 11 -26.12 7.43 -15.71
N ILE A 12 -27.09 8.00 -16.43
CA ILE A 12 -28.01 9.00 -15.87
C ILE A 12 -28.83 8.42 -14.70
N SER A 13 -29.31 7.19 -14.82
CA SER A 13 -30.09 6.54 -13.76
C SER A 13 -29.25 6.04 -12.59
N GLY A 14 -27.97 5.72 -12.84
CA GLY A 14 -27.09 5.05 -11.90
C GLY A 14 -26.15 5.94 -11.07
N ARG A 15 -26.04 7.22 -11.44
CA ARG A 15 -25.14 8.17 -10.78
C ARG A 15 -25.47 8.34 -9.30
N LYS A 16 -24.44 8.32 -8.47
CA LYS A 16 -24.55 8.60 -7.03
C LYS A 16 -23.53 9.67 -6.64
N TRP A 17 -23.84 10.44 -5.61
CA TRP A 17 -22.91 11.46 -5.11
C TRP A 17 -21.50 10.89 -4.84
N ILE A 18 -21.42 9.66 -4.34
CA ILE A 18 -20.15 8.99 -4.06
C ILE A 18 -19.34 8.66 -5.31
N THR A 19 -19.98 8.34 -6.45
CA THR A 19 -19.25 8.07 -7.71
C THR A 19 -18.62 9.35 -8.25
N HIS A 20 -19.29 10.48 -8.10
CA HIS A 20 -18.77 11.79 -8.48
C HIS A 20 -17.57 12.20 -7.61
N ILE A 21 -17.62 11.97 -6.30
CA ILE A 21 -16.49 12.27 -5.41
C ILE A 21 -15.26 11.46 -5.81
N LEU A 22 -15.42 10.16 -6.05
CA LEU A 22 -14.32 9.32 -6.50
C LEU A 22 -13.76 9.81 -7.84
N ALA A 23 -14.63 10.15 -8.81
CA ALA A 23 -14.21 10.67 -10.10
C ALA A 23 -13.41 11.97 -9.97
N VAL A 24 -13.82 12.89 -9.09
CA VAL A 24 -13.07 14.12 -8.80
C VAL A 24 -11.69 13.79 -8.25
N CYS A 25 -11.60 12.90 -7.26
CA CYS A 25 -10.32 12.47 -6.69
C CYS A 25 -9.38 11.88 -7.74
N PHE A 26 -9.86 10.94 -8.56
CA PHE A 26 -9.07 10.34 -9.65
C PHE A 26 -8.63 11.38 -10.69
N SER A 27 -9.50 12.33 -11.01
CA SER A 27 -9.21 13.39 -11.98
C SER A 27 -8.14 14.36 -11.49
N CYS A 28 -8.22 14.75 -10.21
CA CYS A 28 -7.18 15.55 -9.57
C CYS A 28 -5.82 14.83 -9.61
N CYS A 29 -5.78 13.55 -9.21
CA CYS A 29 -4.56 12.76 -9.22
C CYS A 29 -3.98 12.63 -10.64
N MET A 30 -4.81 12.34 -11.64
CA MET A 30 -4.36 12.22 -13.04
C MET A 30 -3.89 13.55 -13.62
N LEU A 31 -4.56 14.65 -13.30
CA LEU A 31 -4.14 15.98 -13.76
C LEU A 31 -2.78 16.37 -13.16
N ILE A 32 -2.61 16.15 -11.85
CA ILE A 32 -1.34 16.39 -11.16
C ILE A 32 -0.25 15.49 -11.76
N GLY A 33 -0.50 14.18 -11.87
CA GLY A 33 0.46 13.24 -12.46
C GLY A 33 0.86 13.59 -13.90
N LYS A 34 -0.10 14.01 -14.73
CA LYS A 34 0.16 14.47 -16.10
C LYS A 34 1.05 15.72 -16.12
N SER A 35 0.76 16.67 -15.24
CA SER A 35 1.54 17.91 -15.08
C SER A 35 3.01 17.59 -14.78
N PHE A 36 3.26 16.73 -13.78
CA PHE A 36 4.62 16.32 -13.44
C PHE A 36 5.28 15.48 -14.52
N SER A 37 4.56 14.54 -15.15
CA SER A 37 5.09 13.72 -16.24
C SER A 37 5.58 14.57 -17.43
N GLN A 38 4.76 15.53 -17.88
CA GLN A 38 5.03 16.32 -19.08
C GLN A 38 5.96 17.52 -18.83
N THR A 39 5.72 18.29 -17.77
CA THR A 39 6.45 19.55 -17.52
C THR A 39 7.47 19.45 -16.39
N GLY A 40 7.55 18.31 -15.70
CA GLY A 40 8.45 18.12 -14.55
C GLY A 40 8.08 18.95 -13.33
N ASN A 41 6.95 19.66 -13.35
CA ASN A 41 6.46 20.55 -12.31
C ASN A 41 4.96 20.77 -12.52
N ILE A 42 4.31 21.55 -11.65
CA ILE A 42 2.87 21.78 -11.74
C ILE A 42 2.44 22.87 -12.76
N LYS A 43 3.38 23.45 -13.53
CA LYS A 43 3.08 24.60 -14.42
C LYS A 43 2.02 24.30 -15.47
N PHE A 44 1.83 23.03 -15.85
CA PHE A 44 0.70 22.67 -16.70
C PHE A 44 -0.65 23.14 -16.12
N ILE A 45 -0.79 23.21 -14.79
CA ILE A 45 -1.99 23.68 -14.09
C ILE A 45 -1.92 25.19 -13.82
N PHE A 46 -0.81 25.68 -13.26
CA PHE A 46 -0.69 27.05 -12.72
C PHE A 46 0.29 27.95 -13.50
N GLY A 47 0.56 27.65 -14.76
CA GLY A 47 1.43 28.46 -15.61
C GLY A 47 0.72 29.70 -16.12
N ASP A 48 0.55 29.84 -17.43
CA ASP A 48 -0.23 30.95 -17.99
C ASP A 48 -1.74 30.65 -18.01
N ILE A 49 -2.55 31.67 -18.30
CA ILE A 49 -4.01 31.52 -18.34
C ILE A 49 -4.45 30.49 -19.38
N LYS A 50 -3.70 30.31 -20.47
CA LYS A 50 -4.00 29.33 -21.52
C LYS A 50 -3.78 27.90 -21.00
N GLN A 51 -2.69 27.67 -20.29
CA GLN A 51 -2.37 26.41 -19.63
C GLN A 51 -3.40 26.08 -18.56
N PHE A 52 -3.81 27.06 -17.74
CA PHE A 52 -4.89 26.87 -16.79
C PHE A 52 -6.21 26.48 -17.48
N CYS A 53 -6.58 27.14 -18.57
CA CYS A 53 -7.76 26.74 -19.36
C CYS A 53 -7.64 25.32 -19.92
N ILE A 54 -6.46 24.93 -20.41
CA ILE A 54 -6.20 23.55 -20.88
C ILE A 54 -6.31 22.57 -19.72
N ALA A 55 -5.76 22.88 -18.55
CA ALA A 55 -5.82 22.04 -17.36
C ALA A 55 -7.26 21.82 -16.90
N VAL A 56 -8.10 22.86 -16.93
CA VAL A 56 -9.54 22.76 -16.65
C VAL A 56 -10.24 21.83 -17.64
N ILE A 57 -9.96 21.98 -18.94
CA ILE A 57 -10.53 21.09 -19.97
C ILE A 57 -10.08 19.64 -19.74
N VAL A 58 -8.80 19.42 -19.45
CA VAL A 58 -8.24 18.08 -19.18
C VAL A 58 -8.83 17.49 -17.90
N PHE A 59 -9.01 18.30 -16.85
CA PHE A 59 -9.70 17.90 -15.62
C PHE A 59 -11.11 17.41 -15.92
N PHE A 60 -11.91 18.19 -16.65
CA PHE A 60 -13.27 17.78 -17.00
C PHE A 60 -13.28 16.55 -17.92
N GLY A 61 -12.31 16.42 -18.81
CA GLY A 61 -12.14 15.21 -19.63
C GLY A 61 -11.90 13.95 -18.77
N PHE A 62 -10.97 14.01 -17.81
CA PHE A 62 -10.75 12.93 -16.87
C PHE A 62 -11.95 12.69 -15.96
N TYR A 63 -12.61 13.76 -15.50
CA TYR A 63 -13.79 13.66 -14.64
C TYR A 63 -14.92 12.93 -15.34
N ILE A 64 -15.27 13.31 -16.57
CA ILE A 64 -16.31 12.64 -17.35
C ILE A 64 -15.92 11.17 -17.59
N LEU A 65 -14.66 10.90 -17.93
CA LEU A 65 -14.18 9.53 -18.15
C LEU A 65 -14.34 8.67 -16.89
N PHE A 66 -13.83 9.13 -15.75
CA PHE A 66 -13.88 8.38 -14.50
C PHE A 66 -15.30 8.29 -13.94
N ASP A 67 -16.08 9.36 -14.05
CA ASP A 67 -17.45 9.38 -13.56
C ASP A 67 -18.31 8.37 -14.33
N VAL A 68 -18.24 8.38 -15.66
CA VAL A 68 -18.93 7.39 -16.49
C VAL A 68 -18.43 5.98 -16.19
N ALA A 69 -17.11 5.75 -16.11
CA ALA A 69 -16.55 4.43 -15.85
C ALA A 69 -16.96 3.88 -14.47
N ILE A 70 -16.85 4.69 -13.41
CA ILE A 70 -17.17 4.30 -12.04
C ILE A 70 -18.67 4.10 -11.88
N THR A 71 -19.50 4.99 -12.45
CA THR A 71 -20.96 4.83 -12.40
C THR A 71 -21.40 3.58 -13.17
N LEU A 72 -20.87 3.32 -14.37
CA LEU A 72 -21.19 2.09 -15.11
C LEU A 72 -20.75 0.84 -14.35
N LEU A 73 -19.57 0.86 -13.72
CA LEU A 73 -19.11 -0.23 -12.87
C LEU A 73 -20.03 -0.42 -11.65
N TYR A 74 -20.42 0.66 -11.01
CA TYR A 74 -21.31 0.66 -9.85
C TYR A 74 -22.67 0.05 -10.20
N VAL A 75 -23.29 0.50 -11.30
CA VAL A 75 -24.57 -0.05 -11.78
C VAL A 75 -24.43 -1.50 -12.19
N TYR A 76 -23.36 -1.86 -12.91
CA TYR A 76 -23.11 -3.23 -13.32
C TYR A 76 -23.01 -4.19 -12.12
N ILE A 77 -22.38 -3.76 -11.04
CA ILE A 77 -22.28 -4.53 -9.79
C ILE A 77 -23.66 -4.63 -9.11
N ASN A 78 -24.45 -3.55 -9.10
CA ASN A 78 -25.72 -3.47 -8.37
C ASN A 78 -26.92 -4.14 -9.10
N GLU A 79 -27.09 -3.91 -10.40
CA GLU A 79 -28.20 -4.51 -11.18
C GLU A 79 -28.13 -6.05 -11.19
N LYS A 80 -26.92 -6.60 -11.12
CA LYS A 80 -26.70 -8.06 -11.18
C LYS A 80 -26.63 -8.76 -9.83
N SER A 81 -26.64 -8.02 -8.73
CA SER A 81 -26.96 -8.62 -7.43
C SER A 81 -28.45 -8.89 -7.27
N GLU A 82 -29.32 -8.20 -8.01
CA GLU A 82 -30.78 -8.32 -7.92
C GLU A 82 -31.38 -9.38 -8.86
N GLU A 83 -30.78 -9.62 -10.03
CA GLU A 83 -31.14 -10.79 -10.84
C GLU A 83 -30.74 -12.07 -10.09
N LYS A 84 -31.73 -12.95 -9.78
CA LYS A 84 -31.50 -14.32 -9.29
C LYS A 84 -30.68 -15.10 -10.32
N GLU A 85 -29.37 -14.93 -10.29
CA GLU A 85 -28.45 -15.57 -11.21
C GLU A 85 -28.58 -17.09 -11.03
N LYS A 86 -28.68 -17.81 -12.15
CA LYS A 86 -28.66 -19.28 -12.12
C LYS A 86 -27.38 -19.74 -11.43
N SER A 87 -27.55 -20.57 -10.42
CA SER A 87 -26.51 -21.12 -9.56
C SER A 87 -25.39 -21.78 -10.40
N ILE A 88 -24.16 -21.83 -9.88
CA ILE A 88 -23.07 -22.60 -10.51
C ILE A 88 -23.55 -24.05 -10.61
N LYS A 89 -23.59 -24.57 -11.84
CA LYS A 89 -24.11 -25.92 -12.15
C LYS A 89 -23.45 -27.04 -11.34
N ILE A 90 -22.26 -26.80 -10.77
CA ILE A 90 -21.51 -27.76 -9.96
C ILE A 90 -21.81 -27.49 -8.49
N LYS A 91 -22.67 -28.33 -7.91
CA LYS A 91 -23.13 -28.25 -6.51
C LYS A 91 -22.00 -28.11 -5.49
N TRP A 92 -20.88 -28.82 -5.69
CA TRP A 92 -19.72 -28.77 -4.80
C TRP A 92 -19.10 -27.36 -4.70
N ILE A 93 -19.04 -26.60 -5.80
CA ILE A 93 -18.49 -25.24 -5.79
C ILE A 93 -19.39 -24.31 -4.99
N GLU A 94 -20.71 -24.51 -5.08
CA GLU A 94 -21.69 -23.68 -4.35
C GLU A 94 -21.61 -23.87 -2.84
N GLU A 95 -21.25 -25.08 -2.42
CA GLU A 95 -21.10 -25.45 -1.02
C GLU A 95 -19.70 -25.09 -0.48
N HIS A 96 -18.69 -24.94 -1.36
CA HIS A 96 -17.29 -24.82 -0.98
C HIS A 96 -16.50 -23.73 -1.72
N TYR A 97 -17.07 -22.53 -1.86
CA TYR A 97 -16.41 -21.38 -2.51
C TYR A 97 -15.00 -21.08 -2.00
N PHE A 98 -14.77 -21.19 -0.68
CA PHE A 98 -13.44 -21.00 -0.10
C PHE A 98 -12.44 -22.05 -0.62
N ALA A 99 -12.77 -23.34 -0.51
CA ALA A 99 -11.88 -24.43 -0.91
C ALA A 99 -11.65 -24.43 -2.42
N PHE A 100 -12.69 -24.15 -3.22
CA PHE A 100 -12.55 -24.03 -4.67
C PHE A 100 -11.61 -22.87 -5.05
N SER A 101 -11.77 -21.70 -4.40
CA SER A 101 -10.90 -20.54 -4.66
C SER A 101 -9.46 -20.83 -4.26
N PHE A 102 -9.25 -21.47 -3.11
CA PHE A 102 -7.94 -21.91 -2.62
C PHE A 102 -7.25 -22.84 -3.64
N LEU A 103 -7.95 -23.89 -4.09
CA LEU A 103 -7.41 -24.85 -5.05
C LEU A 103 -7.10 -24.20 -6.40
N CYS A 104 -7.95 -23.30 -6.89
CA CYS A 104 -7.71 -22.59 -8.14
C CYS A 104 -6.44 -21.73 -8.08
N MET A 105 -6.27 -20.94 -7.02
CA MET A 105 -5.06 -20.13 -6.82
C MET A 105 -3.82 -21.01 -6.65
N LEU A 106 -3.90 -22.07 -5.84
CA LEU A 106 -2.79 -23.02 -5.66
C LEU A 106 -2.35 -23.63 -6.99
N LEU A 107 -3.31 -24.09 -7.79
CA LEU A 107 -3.03 -24.65 -9.12
C LEU A 107 -2.44 -23.60 -10.06
N CYS A 108 -3.01 -22.39 -10.12
CA CYS A 108 -2.51 -21.35 -11.03
C CYS A 108 -1.15 -20.77 -10.61
N TRP A 109 -0.82 -20.78 -9.32
CA TRP A 109 0.46 -20.27 -8.82
C TRP A 109 1.54 -21.36 -8.81
N SER A 110 1.16 -22.64 -8.80
CA SER A 110 2.10 -23.76 -8.83
C SER A 110 3.12 -23.71 -9.98
N PRO A 111 2.81 -23.30 -11.24
CA PRO A 111 3.81 -23.19 -12.28
C PRO A 111 4.93 -22.20 -11.92
N TYR A 112 4.58 -21.05 -11.31
CA TYR A 112 5.58 -20.08 -10.85
C TYR A 112 6.44 -20.68 -9.75
N ILE A 113 5.83 -21.34 -8.75
CA ILE A 113 6.59 -21.94 -7.65
C ILE A 113 7.52 -23.05 -8.16
N LEU A 114 7.04 -23.90 -9.07
CA LEU A 114 7.80 -24.99 -9.66
C LEU A 114 8.96 -24.51 -10.53
N CYS A 115 8.74 -23.48 -11.35
CA CYS A 115 9.79 -22.90 -12.19
C CYS A 115 10.93 -22.26 -11.40
N TYR A 116 10.63 -21.77 -10.20
CA TYR A 116 11.60 -21.06 -9.35
C TYR A 116 12.05 -21.87 -8.13
N LEU A 117 11.77 -23.17 -8.04
CA LEU A 117 12.21 -24.00 -6.92
C LEU A 117 13.72 -23.81 -6.63
N PRO A 118 14.13 -23.64 -5.36
CA PRO A 118 13.32 -23.68 -4.14
C PRO A 118 12.50 -22.40 -3.85
N GLY A 119 12.78 -21.33 -4.56
CA GLY A 119 12.23 -19.99 -4.40
C GLY A 119 13.28 -18.97 -4.82
N SER A 120 12.87 -17.75 -5.14
CA SER A 120 13.81 -16.65 -5.38
C SER A 120 14.01 -15.81 -4.12
N VAL A 121 15.22 -15.29 -3.95
CA VAL A 121 15.58 -14.42 -2.84
C VAL A 121 16.02 -13.07 -3.40
N PRO A 122 15.08 -12.11 -3.58
CA PRO A 122 15.40 -10.75 -4.00
C PRO A 122 16.29 -10.04 -2.96
N HIS A 123 16.84 -8.87 -3.34
CA HIS A 123 17.73 -8.08 -2.49
C HIS A 123 17.22 -7.89 -1.05
N ASP A 124 15.97 -7.44 -0.89
CA ASP A 124 15.34 -7.27 0.44
C ASP A 124 15.23 -8.59 1.22
N GLY A 125 14.82 -9.67 0.56
CA GLY A 125 14.72 -10.99 1.18
C GLY A 125 16.07 -11.50 1.64
N TYR A 126 17.11 -11.29 0.82
CA TYR A 126 18.49 -11.65 1.15
C TYR A 126 19.00 -10.85 2.34
N TRP A 127 18.75 -9.54 2.36
CA TRP A 127 19.10 -8.66 3.47
C TRP A 127 18.40 -9.09 4.77
N GLN A 128 17.10 -9.39 4.72
CA GLN A 128 16.35 -9.88 5.90
C GLN A 128 16.90 -11.23 6.39
N LEU A 129 17.23 -12.16 5.51
CA LEU A 129 17.87 -13.41 5.93
C LEU A 129 19.21 -13.16 6.61
N ASN A 130 20.07 -12.30 6.04
CA ASN A 130 21.34 -11.94 6.67
C ASN A 130 21.17 -11.28 8.04
N MET A 131 20.15 -10.41 8.22
CA MET A 131 19.80 -9.88 9.54
C MET A 131 19.37 -10.99 10.51
N ALA A 132 18.55 -11.93 10.06
CA ALA A 132 18.07 -13.04 10.89
C ALA A 132 19.18 -14.01 11.34
N PHE A 133 20.30 -14.07 10.61
CA PHE A 133 21.49 -14.85 10.95
C PHE A 133 22.60 -14.03 11.61
N GLY A 134 22.38 -12.75 11.90
CA GLY A 134 23.36 -11.88 12.56
C GLY A 134 24.56 -11.49 11.69
N ILE A 135 24.44 -11.66 10.37
CA ILE A 135 25.46 -11.21 9.39
C ILE A 135 25.36 -9.68 9.22
N ASN A 136 24.12 -9.19 9.10
CA ASN A 136 23.82 -7.76 9.08
C ASN A 136 23.23 -7.33 10.43
N PRO A 137 23.42 -6.06 10.85
CA PRO A 137 22.74 -5.51 12.03
C PRO A 137 21.23 -5.66 11.90
N LEU A 138 20.58 -6.07 12.99
CA LEU A 138 19.13 -6.17 13.02
C LEU A 138 18.55 -4.76 13.16
N THR A 139 18.01 -4.23 12.07
CA THR A 139 17.40 -2.90 12.06
C THR A 139 15.93 -3.00 11.67
N ASN A 140 15.13 -2.03 12.12
CA ASN A 140 13.72 -1.95 11.76
C ASN A 140 13.48 -1.33 10.37
N HIS A 141 14.53 -1.19 9.53
CA HIS A 141 14.37 -0.82 8.13
C HIS A 141 13.50 -1.85 7.38
N HIS A 142 13.66 -3.13 7.71
CA HIS A 142 12.65 -4.14 7.43
C HIS A 142 12.01 -4.60 8.75
N PRO A 143 10.69 -4.86 8.77
CA PRO A 143 10.00 -5.24 10.00
C PRO A 143 10.64 -6.45 10.66
N TRP A 144 11.14 -6.25 11.89
CA TRP A 144 11.94 -7.26 12.59
C TRP A 144 11.14 -8.54 12.87
N VAL A 145 9.82 -8.45 13.03
CA VAL A 145 8.96 -9.63 13.25
C VAL A 145 8.95 -10.57 12.04
N ILE A 146 8.80 -10.03 10.81
CA ILE A 146 8.88 -10.86 9.60
C ILE A 146 10.29 -11.41 9.41
N THR A 147 11.31 -10.58 9.67
CA THR A 147 12.71 -11.01 9.67
C THR A 147 12.94 -12.19 10.62
N PHE A 148 12.38 -12.14 11.82
CA PHE A 148 12.47 -13.22 12.81
C PHE A 148 11.75 -14.49 12.32
N ILE A 149 10.55 -14.35 11.73
CA ILE A 149 9.81 -15.48 11.15
C ILE A 149 10.62 -16.15 10.03
N TYR A 150 11.21 -15.37 9.12
CA TYR A 150 12.13 -15.90 8.10
C TYR A 150 13.29 -16.64 8.74
N GLY A 151 13.91 -16.08 9.78
CA GLY A 151 14.99 -16.74 10.52
C GLY A 151 14.59 -18.08 11.11
N VAL A 152 13.44 -18.16 11.79
CA VAL A 152 12.94 -19.40 12.39
C VAL A 152 12.67 -20.45 11.33
N VAL A 153 11.91 -20.10 10.28
CA VAL A 153 11.56 -21.03 9.21
C VAL A 153 12.82 -21.50 8.47
N MET A 154 13.75 -20.59 8.17
CA MET A 154 15.02 -20.93 7.53
C MET A 154 15.84 -21.88 8.40
N ARG A 155 15.99 -21.61 9.71
CA ARG A 155 16.73 -22.50 10.64
C ARG A 155 16.14 -23.91 10.68
N ILE A 156 14.82 -24.04 10.66
CA ILE A 156 14.16 -25.35 10.62
C ILE A 156 14.45 -26.05 9.28
N GLY A 157 14.31 -25.36 8.14
CA GLY A 157 14.51 -26.03 6.85
C GLY A 157 15.97 -26.36 6.55
N ARG A 158 16.89 -25.59 7.14
CA ARG A 158 18.34 -25.82 7.05
C ARG A 158 18.82 -27.11 7.70
N TYR A 159 18.02 -27.77 8.54
CA TYR A 159 18.33 -29.15 8.95
C TYR A 159 18.41 -30.11 7.76
N ILE A 160 17.77 -29.77 6.63
CA ILE A 160 17.87 -30.51 5.37
C ILE A 160 18.83 -29.80 4.41
N SER A 161 18.57 -28.54 4.07
CA SER A 161 19.47 -27.68 3.27
C SER A 161 19.01 -26.23 3.29
N ASP A 162 19.89 -25.29 2.92
CA ASP A 162 19.51 -23.88 2.74
C ASP A 162 18.39 -23.72 1.69
N ASN A 163 18.45 -24.49 0.60
CA ASN A 163 17.41 -24.53 -0.42
C ASN A 163 16.06 -24.98 0.17
N PHE A 164 16.05 -26.00 1.02
CA PHE A 164 14.81 -26.44 1.67
C PHE A 164 14.26 -25.37 2.63
N GLY A 165 15.13 -24.64 3.32
CA GLY A 165 14.73 -23.48 4.13
C GLY A 165 14.04 -22.38 3.33
N ILE A 166 14.59 -22.00 2.17
CA ILE A 166 13.97 -21.03 1.26
C ILE A 166 12.61 -21.55 0.78
N PHE A 167 12.54 -22.82 0.37
CA PHE A 167 11.29 -23.45 -0.06
C PHE A 167 10.22 -23.44 1.03
N MET A 168 10.58 -23.73 2.28
CA MET A 168 9.60 -23.67 3.37
C MET A 168 9.07 -22.26 3.59
N ILE A 169 9.91 -21.22 3.51
CA ILE A 169 9.45 -19.83 3.61
C ILE A 169 8.42 -19.54 2.52
N VAL A 170 8.78 -19.82 1.26
CA VAL A 170 7.93 -19.59 0.09
C VAL A 170 6.61 -20.36 0.22
N ALA A 171 6.67 -21.65 0.57
CA ALA A 171 5.49 -22.49 0.70
C ALA A 171 4.53 -22.01 1.79
N ILE A 172 5.06 -21.69 2.99
CA ILE A 172 4.24 -21.21 4.11
C ILE A 172 3.57 -19.88 3.76
N PHE A 173 4.33 -18.93 3.21
CA PHE A 173 3.82 -17.59 2.90
C PHE A 173 2.80 -17.64 1.76
N THR A 174 3.09 -18.43 0.71
CA THR A 174 2.14 -18.71 -0.38
C THR A 174 0.82 -19.25 0.16
N VAL A 175 0.84 -20.24 1.06
CA VAL A 175 -0.38 -20.82 1.62
C VAL A 175 -1.16 -19.76 2.41
N ILE A 176 -0.49 -18.96 3.24
CA ILE A 176 -1.16 -17.88 3.99
C ILE A 176 -1.78 -16.84 3.04
N GLU A 177 -1.07 -16.47 1.98
CA GLU A 177 -1.56 -15.55 0.95
C GLU A 177 -2.83 -16.08 0.28
N ILE A 178 -2.81 -17.34 -0.15
CA ILE A 178 -3.98 -17.99 -0.76
C ILE A 178 -5.14 -18.07 0.24
N LEU A 179 -4.90 -18.39 1.52
CA LEU A 179 -5.95 -18.41 2.54
C LEU A 179 -6.62 -17.02 2.69
N CYS A 180 -5.83 -15.94 2.63
CA CYS A 180 -6.35 -14.57 2.68
C CYS A 180 -7.21 -14.24 1.45
N TYR A 181 -6.71 -14.50 0.24
CA TYR A 181 -7.44 -14.19 -1.00
C TYR A 181 -8.64 -15.12 -1.23
N ALA A 182 -8.58 -16.38 -0.82
CA ALA A 182 -9.73 -17.27 -0.81
C ALA A 182 -10.82 -16.77 0.18
N SER A 183 -10.42 -16.19 1.31
CA SER A 183 -11.35 -15.54 2.25
C SER A 183 -12.05 -14.34 1.62
N VAL A 184 -11.33 -13.53 0.82
CA VAL A 184 -11.92 -12.44 0.02
C VAL A 184 -13.01 -12.97 -0.90
N CYS A 185 -12.70 -14.00 -1.70
CA CYS A 185 -13.64 -14.58 -2.65
C CYS A 185 -14.88 -15.16 -1.95
N ASN A 186 -14.68 -15.84 -0.82
CA ASN A 186 -15.76 -16.42 -0.01
C ASN A 186 -16.66 -15.33 0.61
N SER A 187 -16.07 -14.27 1.15
CA SER A 187 -16.83 -13.16 1.76
C SER A 187 -17.69 -12.42 0.74
N LEU A 188 -17.17 -12.18 -0.47
CA LEU A 188 -17.97 -11.60 -1.56
C LEU A 188 -19.23 -12.43 -1.83
N LYS A 189 -19.11 -13.76 -1.87
CA LYS A 189 -20.28 -14.64 -2.04
C LYS A 189 -21.24 -14.59 -0.86
N LYS A 190 -20.74 -14.54 0.38
CA LYS A 190 -21.58 -14.37 1.59
C LYS A 190 -22.34 -13.05 1.60
N TRP A 191 -21.78 -12.00 1.01
CA TRP A 191 -22.44 -10.70 0.86
C TRP A 191 -23.40 -10.64 -0.33
N GLY A 192 -23.62 -11.76 -1.04
CA GLY A 192 -24.56 -11.82 -2.17
C GLY A 192 -23.99 -11.30 -3.48
N ALA A 193 -22.66 -11.16 -3.62
CA ALA A 193 -22.07 -10.75 -4.89
C ALA A 193 -22.45 -11.72 -6.03
N SER A 194 -22.66 -11.18 -7.22
CA SER A 194 -22.98 -11.97 -8.42
C SER A 194 -21.86 -12.97 -8.74
N LYS A 195 -22.21 -14.03 -9.46
CA LYS A 195 -21.25 -15.05 -9.92
C LYS A 195 -20.14 -14.42 -10.76
N LYS A 196 -20.45 -13.39 -11.56
CA LYS A 196 -19.46 -12.70 -12.39
C LYS A 196 -18.44 -11.93 -11.56
N VAL A 197 -18.88 -11.24 -10.51
CA VAL A 197 -17.98 -10.56 -9.57
C VAL A 197 -17.08 -11.58 -8.89
N TYR A 198 -17.66 -12.68 -8.39
CA TYR A 198 -16.89 -13.77 -7.79
C TYR A 198 -15.84 -14.37 -8.73
N ILE A 199 -16.23 -14.75 -9.95
CA ILE A 199 -15.31 -15.32 -10.95
C ILE A 199 -14.25 -14.29 -11.35
N GLY A 200 -14.64 -13.02 -11.53
CA GLY A 200 -13.70 -11.94 -11.86
C GLY A 200 -12.64 -11.77 -10.78
N THR A 201 -13.04 -11.74 -9.50
CA THR A 201 -12.11 -11.68 -8.36
C THR A 201 -11.21 -12.92 -8.29
N LEU A 202 -11.77 -14.11 -8.51
CA LEU A 202 -10.99 -15.35 -8.52
C LEU A 202 -9.94 -15.34 -9.63
N VAL A 203 -10.34 -14.98 -10.86
CA VAL A 203 -9.42 -14.86 -12.00
C VAL A 203 -8.35 -13.80 -11.74
N PHE A 204 -8.72 -12.67 -11.13
CA PHE A 204 -7.78 -11.61 -10.78
C PHE A 204 -6.66 -12.15 -9.87
N PHE A 205 -6.99 -12.81 -8.77
CA PHE A 205 -5.97 -13.37 -7.87
C PHE A 205 -5.25 -14.59 -8.45
N SER A 206 -5.94 -15.46 -9.20
CA SER A 206 -5.35 -16.68 -9.73
C SER A 206 -4.44 -16.45 -10.94
N VAL A 207 -4.79 -15.53 -11.84
CA VAL A 207 -4.17 -15.44 -13.18
C VAL A 207 -3.28 -14.21 -13.35
N VAL A 208 -3.56 -13.10 -12.67
CA VAL A 208 -2.72 -11.89 -12.81
C VAL A 208 -1.29 -12.21 -12.33
N PRO A 209 -0.27 -12.06 -13.18
CA PRO A 209 1.09 -12.52 -12.86
C PRO A 209 1.70 -11.92 -11.59
N ALA A 210 1.26 -10.72 -11.20
CA ALA A 210 1.72 -10.10 -9.97
C ALA A 210 1.49 -10.98 -8.73
N PHE A 211 0.41 -11.76 -8.66
CA PHE A 211 0.18 -12.60 -7.48
C PHE A 211 1.08 -13.83 -7.50
N GLY A 212 0.93 -14.69 -8.50
CA GLY A 212 1.71 -15.94 -8.60
C GLY A 212 3.21 -15.72 -8.78
N GLY A 213 3.61 -14.69 -9.53
CA GLY A 213 5.02 -14.38 -9.82
C GLY A 213 5.80 -13.86 -8.62
N TYR A 214 5.15 -13.11 -7.72
CA TYR A 214 5.77 -12.70 -6.45
C TYR A 214 5.61 -13.74 -5.33
N ALA A 215 4.60 -14.63 -5.39
CA ALA A 215 4.40 -15.67 -4.37
C ALA A 215 5.60 -16.62 -4.24
N GLN A 216 6.35 -16.85 -5.33
CA GLN A 216 7.57 -17.69 -5.30
C GLN A 216 8.80 -16.98 -4.69
N ALA A 217 8.71 -15.69 -4.36
CA ALA A 217 9.82 -14.89 -3.87
C ALA A 217 9.76 -14.66 -2.36
N VAL A 218 10.93 -14.67 -1.70
CA VAL A 218 11.07 -14.27 -0.29
C VAL A 218 10.95 -12.76 -0.18
N ILE A 219 9.71 -12.26 -0.12
CA ILE A 219 9.40 -10.83 -0.01
C ILE A 219 8.23 -10.56 0.95
N LYS A 220 8.37 -9.53 1.79
CA LYS A 220 7.36 -9.11 2.78
C LYS A 220 6.13 -8.42 2.17
N ASP A 221 6.28 -7.87 0.97
CA ASP A 221 5.27 -7.05 0.31
C ASP A 221 3.99 -7.84 -0.02
N ASN A 222 4.14 -9.12 -0.40
CA ASN A 222 3.03 -9.99 -0.76
C ASN A 222 2.19 -10.40 0.45
N ILE A 223 2.84 -10.92 1.48
CA ILE A 223 2.15 -11.30 2.72
C ILE A 223 1.44 -10.10 3.34
N PHE A 224 2.05 -8.92 3.30
CA PHE A 224 1.41 -7.68 3.73
C PHE A 224 0.15 -7.38 2.92
N THR A 225 0.22 -7.47 1.59
CA THR A 225 -0.93 -7.20 0.71
C THR A 225 -2.07 -8.18 0.96
N ALA A 226 -1.75 -9.46 1.17
CA ALA A 226 -2.73 -10.50 1.48
C ALA A 226 -3.40 -10.28 2.86
N LEU A 227 -2.61 -9.99 3.89
CA LEU A 227 -3.11 -9.67 5.23
C LEU A 227 -3.96 -8.39 5.21
N LEU A 228 -3.57 -7.39 4.42
CA LEU A 228 -4.31 -6.14 4.27
C LEU A 228 -5.68 -6.38 3.59
N ALA A 229 -5.71 -7.24 2.56
CA ALA A 229 -6.97 -7.65 1.94
C ALA A 229 -7.88 -8.37 2.94
N LEU A 230 -7.33 -9.29 3.75
CA LEU A 230 -8.08 -9.97 4.80
C LEU A 230 -8.62 -9.00 5.87
N PHE A 231 -7.78 -8.04 6.30
CA PHE A 231 -8.16 -6.99 7.24
C PHE A 231 -9.38 -6.22 6.72
N PHE A 232 -9.32 -5.73 5.47
CA PHE A 232 -10.43 -4.96 4.90
C PHE A 232 -11.70 -5.80 4.66
N ILE A 233 -11.58 -7.10 4.41
CA ILE A 233 -12.76 -7.95 4.33
C ILE A 233 -13.47 -8.09 5.68
N ILE A 234 -12.72 -8.27 6.77
CA ILE A 234 -13.30 -8.31 8.12
C ILE A 234 -13.89 -6.94 8.49
N TYR A 235 -13.17 -5.86 8.16
CA TYR A 235 -13.62 -4.48 8.32
C TYR A 235 -14.96 -4.23 7.62
N ILE A 236 -15.07 -4.58 6.34
CA ILE A 236 -16.28 -4.39 5.54
C ILE A 236 -17.42 -5.25 6.09
N ASP A 237 -17.14 -6.49 6.52
CA ASP A 237 -18.15 -7.36 7.13
C ASP A 237 -18.78 -6.72 8.38
N ILE A 238 -17.96 -6.06 9.20
CA ILE A 238 -18.42 -5.30 10.37
C ILE A 238 -19.24 -4.08 9.93
N CYS A 239 -18.80 -3.34 8.90
CA CYS A 239 -19.55 -2.20 8.38
C CYS A 239 -20.93 -2.61 7.81
N ILE A 240 -21.03 -3.76 7.14
CA ILE A 240 -22.31 -4.30 6.67
C ILE A 240 -23.22 -4.62 7.86
N GLN A 241 -22.65 -5.05 8.99
CA GLN A 241 -23.36 -5.39 10.22
C GLN A 241 -23.45 -4.25 11.25
N HIS A 242 -23.24 -2.99 10.85
CA HIS A 242 -23.05 -1.81 11.74
C HIS A 242 -24.15 -1.50 12.79
N GLY A 243 -25.31 -2.14 12.74
CA GLY A 243 -26.38 -2.04 13.74
C GLY A 243 -26.55 -3.27 14.64
N LYS A 244 -25.74 -4.32 14.44
CA LYS A 244 -25.85 -5.61 15.15
C LYS A 244 -24.75 -5.73 16.20
N ASN A 245 -24.96 -6.61 17.19
CA ASN A 245 -23.88 -7.01 18.09
C ASN A 245 -22.92 -7.89 17.31
N ILE A 246 -21.67 -7.45 17.22
CA ILE A 246 -20.61 -8.22 16.58
C ILE A 246 -20.03 -9.20 17.61
N GLU A 247 -19.86 -10.44 17.20
CA GLU A 247 -19.23 -11.46 18.04
C GLU A 247 -17.81 -11.07 18.43
N ILE A 248 -17.44 -11.30 19.69
CA ILE A 248 -16.09 -11.03 20.19
C ILE A 248 -15.02 -11.75 19.37
N LYS A 249 -15.32 -12.95 18.85
CA LYS A 249 -14.43 -13.70 17.95
C LYS A 249 -14.05 -12.89 16.73
N LYS A 250 -14.99 -12.17 16.09
CA LYS A 250 -14.70 -11.31 14.94
C LYS A 250 -13.82 -10.11 15.32
N MET A 251 -14.04 -9.52 16.50
CA MET A 251 -13.20 -8.43 17.01
C MET A 251 -11.77 -8.89 17.29
N VAL A 252 -11.60 -10.08 17.89
CA VAL A 252 -10.29 -10.69 18.12
C VAL A 252 -9.59 -10.98 16.80
N ILE A 253 -10.30 -11.52 15.80
CA ILE A 253 -9.72 -11.75 14.47
C ILE A 253 -9.32 -10.42 13.81
N LEU A 254 -10.16 -9.38 13.88
CA LEU A 254 -9.82 -8.05 13.36
C LEU A 254 -8.55 -7.50 14.01
N PHE A 255 -8.42 -7.63 15.33
CA PHE A 255 -7.23 -7.22 16.08
C PHE A 255 -5.99 -8.01 15.65
N LEU A 256 -6.07 -9.34 15.59
CA LEU A 256 -4.94 -10.19 15.22
C LEU A 256 -4.47 -9.89 13.80
N VAL A 257 -5.40 -9.81 12.84
CA VAL A 257 -5.05 -9.49 11.45
C VAL A 257 -4.53 -8.06 11.34
N GLY A 258 -5.13 -7.09 12.01
CA GLY A 258 -4.64 -5.71 12.06
C GLY A 258 -3.22 -5.60 12.62
N MET A 259 -2.94 -6.33 13.71
CA MET A 259 -1.58 -6.45 14.26
C MET A 259 -0.61 -7.08 13.25
N MET A 260 -1.00 -8.17 12.58
CA MET A 260 -0.16 -8.79 11.54
C MET A 260 0.11 -7.85 10.36
N VAL A 261 -0.85 -7.00 9.97
CA VAL A 261 -0.64 -5.95 8.95
C VAL A 261 0.41 -4.94 9.43
N CYS A 262 0.30 -4.44 10.66
CA CYS A 262 1.27 -3.50 11.23
C CYS A 262 2.68 -4.11 11.39
N LEU A 263 2.77 -5.40 11.73
CA LEU A 263 4.04 -6.09 11.95
C LEU A 263 4.67 -6.63 10.66
N SER A 264 3.88 -6.78 9.59
CA SER A 264 4.39 -7.24 8.29
C SER A 264 5.02 -6.13 7.46
N ARG A 265 4.61 -4.88 7.68
CA ARG A 265 5.26 -3.66 7.17
C ARG A 265 5.05 -2.49 8.12
N ASN A 266 6.09 -1.69 8.30
CA ASN A 266 6.02 -0.41 9.03
C ASN A 266 4.94 0.52 8.47
N ASN A 267 4.63 0.42 7.17
CA ASN A 267 3.56 1.19 6.53
C ASN A 267 2.15 0.78 6.99
N GLY A 268 1.98 -0.43 7.52
CA GLY A 268 0.69 -0.99 7.91
C GLY A 268 0.00 -0.19 9.01
N VAL A 269 0.76 0.34 9.97
CA VAL A 269 0.21 1.14 11.07
C VAL A 269 -0.50 2.40 10.57
N TYR A 270 0.05 3.04 9.53
CA TYR A 270 -0.52 4.23 8.90
C TYR A 270 -1.78 3.93 8.07
N ILE A 271 -2.09 2.67 7.81
CA ILE A 271 -3.34 2.25 7.16
C ILE A 271 -4.35 1.77 8.21
N VAL A 272 -3.92 0.93 9.15
CA VAL A 272 -4.81 0.29 10.13
C VAL A 272 -5.37 1.30 11.12
N ILE A 273 -4.55 2.19 11.69
CA ILE A 273 -5.02 3.17 12.69
C ILE A 273 -6.08 4.10 12.10
N PRO A 274 -5.85 4.79 10.97
CA PRO A 274 -6.88 5.64 10.37
C PRO A 274 -8.14 4.86 9.98
N SER A 275 -7.98 3.64 9.46
CA SER A 275 -9.12 2.77 9.14
C SER A 275 -9.97 2.48 10.38
N MET A 276 -9.33 2.13 11.51
CA MET A 276 -10.01 1.88 12.78
C MET A 276 -10.69 3.14 13.32
N VAL A 277 -10.09 4.32 13.18
CA VAL A 277 -10.74 5.60 13.52
C VAL A 277 -12.00 5.79 12.67
N CYS A 278 -11.93 5.58 11.36
CA CYS A 278 -13.09 5.63 10.48
C CYS A 278 -14.17 4.61 10.88
N LEU A 279 -13.77 3.40 11.28
CA LEU A 279 -14.70 2.37 11.76
C LEU A 279 -15.42 2.80 13.03
N ILE A 280 -14.69 3.38 13.98
CA ILE A 280 -15.24 3.91 15.24
C ILE A 280 -16.24 5.04 14.98
N LEU A 281 -15.98 5.89 13.98
CA LEU A 281 -16.91 6.96 13.59
C LEU A 281 -18.16 6.42 12.89
N TYR A 282 -18.02 5.31 12.16
CA TYR A 282 -19.10 4.68 11.40
C TYR A 282 -20.01 3.80 12.27
N VAL A 283 -19.44 3.00 13.17
CA VAL A 283 -20.19 2.05 13.99
C VAL A 283 -20.92 2.79 15.13
N GLN A 284 -22.22 2.57 15.21
CA GLN A 284 -23.09 3.22 16.20
C GLN A 284 -23.21 2.39 17.49
N LYS A 285 -23.24 1.06 17.38
CA LYS A 285 -23.44 0.14 18.51
C LYS A 285 -22.11 -0.39 19.06
N GLU A 286 -21.97 -0.45 20.38
CA GLU A 286 -20.76 -0.96 21.05
C GLU A 286 -19.46 -0.22 20.65
N ARG A 287 -19.57 1.05 20.27
CA ARG A 287 -18.45 1.89 19.83
C ARG A 287 -17.24 1.85 20.78
N SER A 288 -17.49 1.77 22.09
CA SER A 288 -16.44 1.65 23.12
C SER A 288 -15.57 0.41 22.93
N ARG A 289 -16.10 -0.72 22.44
CA ARG A 289 -15.31 -1.94 22.18
C ARG A 289 -14.27 -1.71 21.09
N TYR A 290 -14.62 -0.98 20.03
CA TYR A 290 -13.69 -0.64 18.96
C TYR A 290 -12.64 0.38 19.39
N VAL A 291 -12.99 1.31 20.27
CA VAL A 291 -12.03 2.22 20.92
C VAL A 291 -11.04 1.44 21.76
N ILE A 292 -11.52 0.51 22.60
CA ILE A 292 -10.65 -0.39 23.39
C ILE A 292 -9.76 -1.21 22.47
N LEU A 293 -10.30 -1.77 21.38
CA LEU A 293 -9.53 -2.54 20.40
C LEU A 293 -8.39 -1.71 19.77
N LEU A 294 -8.68 -0.46 19.39
CA LEU A 294 -7.68 0.46 18.86
C LEU A 294 -6.60 0.78 19.89
N ILE A 295 -6.98 1.07 21.14
CA ILE A 295 -6.03 1.32 22.22
C ILE A 295 -5.15 0.08 22.44
N CYS A 296 -5.75 -1.11 22.53
CA CYS A 296 -5.01 -2.36 22.64
C CYS A 296 -4.04 -2.55 21.47
N LEU A 297 -4.46 -2.27 20.24
CA LEU A 297 -3.61 -2.38 19.06
C LEU A 297 -2.41 -1.43 19.15
N MET A 298 -2.65 -0.17 19.51
CA MET A 298 -1.58 0.82 19.69
C MET A 298 -0.62 0.44 20.82
N VAL A 299 -1.15 0.00 21.97
CA VAL A 299 -0.34 -0.42 23.12
C VAL A 299 0.49 -1.65 22.78
N CYS A 300 -0.10 -2.66 22.14
CA CYS A 300 0.63 -3.86 21.73
C CYS A 300 1.70 -3.55 20.67
N TYR A 301 1.37 -2.75 19.66
CA TYR A 301 2.33 -2.34 18.65
C TYR A 301 3.48 -1.53 19.25
N GLN A 302 3.18 -0.55 20.10
CA GLN A 302 4.20 0.25 20.79
C GLN A 302 5.01 -0.59 21.80
N GLY A 303 4.40 -1.59 22.43
CA GLY A 303 5.11 -2.53 23.30
C GLY A 303 6.11 -3.39 22.50
N LEU A 304 5.71 -3.88 21.32
CA LEU A 304 6.59 -4.64 20.45
C LEU A 304 7.72 -3.79 19.87
N GLU A 305 7.39 -2.67 19.24
CA GLU A 305 8.36 -1.80 18.55
C GLU A 305 9.18 -0.92 19.49
N GLY A 306 8.58 -0.46 20.58
CA GLY A 306 9.19 0.50 21.50
C GLY A 306 9.89 -0.11 22.71
N TYR A 307 9.53 -1.34 23.09
CA TYR A 307 10.10 -2.01 24.27
C TYR A 307 10.79 -3.34 23.93
N VAL A 308 10.09 -4.26 23.26
CA VAL A 308 10.66 -5.58 22.92
C VAL A 308 11.79 -5.47 21.89
N ALA A 309 11.58 -4.72 20.81
CA ALA A 309 12.56 -4.57 19.74
C ALA A 309 13.93 -4.05 20.25
N PRO A 310 14.01 -2.94 21.03
CA PRO A 310 15.28 -2.49 21.61
C PRO A 310 15.97 -3.53 22.52
N GLN A 311 15.21 -4.30 23.30
CA GLN A 311 15.79 -5.36 24.15
C GLN A 311 16.39 -6.52 23.35
N LEU A 312 15.87 -6.76 22.15
CA LEU A 312 16.40 -7.73 21.20
C LEU A 312 17.56 -7.17 20.36
N GLY A 313 18.02 -5.94 20.64
CA GLY A 313 19.07 -5.28 19.87
C GLY A 313 18.61 -4.83 18.48
N VAL A 314 17.30 -4.67 18.26
CA VAL A 314 16.77 -4.11 17.01
C VAL A 314 17.04 -2.61 17.01
N GLU A 315 17.90 -2.17 16.09
CA GLU A 315 18.14 -0.75 15.85
C GLU A 315 16.93 -0.11 15.18
N LYS A 316 16.66 1.17 15.51
CA LYS A 316 15.59 1.91 14.87
C LYS A 316 15.90 2.07 13.38
N GLY A 317 14.86 2.00 12.55
CA GLY A 317 14.99 2.35 11.13
C GLY A 317 15.47 3.80 10.99
N SER A 318 16.29 4.06 9.97
CA SER A 318 16.84 5.39 9.74
C SER A 318 15.74 6.42 9.48
N VAL A 319 15.84 7.59 10.11
CA VAL A 319 14.89 8.71 9.92
C VAL A 319 14.86 9.16 8.45
N LYS A 320 15.94 8.92 7.68
CA LYS A 320 16.00 9.26 6.25
C LYS A 320 14.87 8.64 5.42
N GLU A 321 14.30 7.51 5.86
CA GLU A 321 13.22 6.85 5.12
C GLU A 321 11.94 7.71 5.04
N VAL A 322 11.62 8.46 6.09
CA VAL A 322 10.47 9.40 6.09
C VAL A 322 10.82 10.76 5.48
N LEU A 323 12.11 11.03 5.23
CA LEU A 323 12.62 12.30 4.71
C LEU A 323 12.82 12.30 3.19
N SER A 324 12.35 11.27 2.48
CA SER A 324 12.40 11.17 1.01
C SER A 324 11.92 12.45 0.31
N ILE A 325 10.78 13.00 0.76
CA ILE A 325 10.16 14.19 0.16
C ILE A 325 11.01 15.44 0.39
N PRO A 326 11.31 15.86 1.64
CA PRO A 326 12.10 17.06 1.86
C PRO A 326 13.50 16.95 1.26
N PHE A 327 14.14 15.78 1.26
CA PHE A 327 15.46 15.60 0.66
C PHE A 327 15.42 15.77 -0.86
N GLN A 328 14.43 15.18 -1.54
CA GLN A 328 14.27 15.36 -2.98
C GLN A 328 13.96 16.82 -3.36
N GLN A 329 13.19 17.51 -2.52
CA GLN A 329 12.91 18.93 -2.69
C GLN A 329 14.15 19.79 -2.59
N THR A 330 14.96 19.55 -1.57
CA THR A 330 16.23 20.25 -1.36
C THR A 330 17.20 19.98 -2.52
N ALA A 331 17.38 18.73 -2.93
CA ALA A 331 18.25 18.36 -4.04
C ALA A 331 17.82 19.01 -5.37
N ARG A 332 16.50 19.03 -5.64
CA ARG A 332 15.94 19.71 -6.80
C ARG A 332 16.22 21.20 -6.77
N TYR A 333 15.99 21.86 -5.63
CA TYR A 333 16.22 23.29 -5.49
C TYR A 333 17.69 23.63 -5.75
N ILE A 334 18.63 22.87 -5.16
CA ILE A 334 20.07 23.08 -5.36
C ILE A 334 20.46 22.89 -6.84
N LYS A 335 19.79 21.96 -7.55
CA LYS A 335 20.03 21.71 -8.97
C LYS A 335 19.45 22.81 -9.88
N GLU A 336 18.22 23.25 -9.64
CA GLU A 336 17.56 24.26 -10.48
C GLU A 336 18.02 25.70 -10.17
N TYR A 337 18.36 25.99 -8.90
CA TYR A 337 18.63 27.34 -8.40
C TYR A 337 19.91 27.40 -7.54
N PRO A 338 21.06 27.00 -8.08
CA PRO A 338 22.31 26.93 -7.30
C PRO A 338 22.75 28.30 -6.76
N GLU A 339 22.50 29.38 -7.50
CA GLU A 339 22.89 30.75 -7.15
C GLU A 339 22.02 31.36 -6.04
N GLU A 340 20.83 30.79 -5.78
CA GLU A 340 19.91 31.27 -4.74
C GLU A 340 20.20 30.67 -3.36
N VAL A 341 21.09 29.67 -3.29
CA VAL A 341 21.46 28.99 -2.05
C VAL A 341 22.52 29.81 -1.31
N THR A 342 22.14 30.44 -0.22
CA THR A 342 23.07 31.21 0.62
C THR A 342 24.06 30.29 1.34
N LEU A 343 25.18 30.85 1.81
CA LEU A 343 26.18 30.11 2.58
C LEU A 343 25.61 29.48 3.86
N LYS A 344 24.65 30.16 4.51
CA LYS A 344 23.96 29.65 5.70
C LYS A 344 23.11 28.42 5.35
N GLU A 345 22.32 28.50 4.29
CA GLU A 345 21.49 27.37 3.82
C GLU A 345 22.36 26.20 3.37
N LYS A 346 23.42 26.46 2.61
CA LYS A 346 24.40 25.44 2.21
C LYS A 346 24.98 24.72 3.44
N LYS A 347 25.33 25.46 4.50
CA LYS A 347 25.86 24.86 5.73
C LYS A 347 24.82 23.95 6.41
N ALA A 348 23.61 24.46 6.65
CA ALA A 348 22.54 23.70 7.30
C ALA A 348 22.14 22.44 6.50
N ILE A 349 22.17 22.52 5.16
CA ILE A 349 21.95 21.37 4.30
C ILE A 349 23.14 20.41 4.41
N ASN A 350 24.38 20.89 4.31
CA ASN A 350 25.58 20.05 4.35
C ASN A 350 25.75 19.30 5.69
N ASP A 351 25.21 19.88 6.76
CA ASP A 351 25.16 19.30 8.09
C ASP A 351 24.28 18.03 8.16
N ILE A 352 23.30 17.89 7.26
CA ILE A 352 22.37 16.75 7.18
C ILE A 352 22.59 15.87 5.94
N LEU A 353 22.76 16.47 4.77
CA LEU A 353 22.96 15.81 3.48
C LEU A 353 24.32 16.20 2.94
N SER A 354 25.11 15.27 2.40
CA SER A 354 26.34 15.66 1.68
C SER A 354 25.99 16.62 0.54
N TYR A 355 26.34 17.90 0.71
CA TYR A 355 25.99 18.93 -0.25
C TYR A 355 26.77 18.74 -1.56
N ASP A 356 28.03 18.36 -1.44
CA ASP A 356 28.88 18.03 -2.59
C ASP A 356 28.40 16.68 -3.18
N GLY A 357 27.97 16.70 -4.44
CA GLY A 357 27.39 15.54 -5.13
C GLY A 357 25.85 15.51 -5.18
N ILE A 358 25.15 16.37 -4.44
CA ILE A 358 23.67 16.30 -4.34
C ILE A 358 22.97 16.61 -5.68
N LYS A 359 23.59 17.45 -6.53
CA LYS A 359 23.05 17.83 -7.85
C LYS A 359 23.11 16.66 -8.83
N GLU A 360 24.22 15.93 -8.78
CA GLU A 360 24.53 14.75 -9.59
C GLU A 360 23.66 13.56 -9.15
N ASN A 361 23.48 13.41 -7.84
CA ASN A 361 22.64 12.38 -7.24
C ASN A 361 21.14 12.65 -7.41
N TYR A 362 20.71 13.88 -7.74
CA TYR A 362 19.29 14.16 -7.96
C TYR A 362 18.76 13.44 -9.19
N ASN A 363 17.96 12.40 -8.92
CA ASN A 363 17.11 11.74 -9.89
C ASN A 363 15.64 12.03 -9.53
N PRO A 364 14.84 12.59 -10.46
CA PRO A 364 13.44 12.88 -10.18
C PRO A 364 12.60 11.64 -9.85
N GLU A 365 12.95 10.46 -10.39
CA GLU A 365 12.17 9.21 -10.29
C GLU A 365 12.62 8.31 -9.13
N ILE A 366 13.81 8.54 -8.56
CA ILE A 366 14.40 7.69 -7.52
C ILE A 366 15.03 8.57 -6.43
N SER A 367 14.51 8.51 -5.21
CA SER A 367 15.00 9.31 -4.07
C SER A 367 16.23 8.72 -3.38
N ASP A 368 16.54 7.45 -3.60
CA ASP A 368 17.60 6.75 -2.88
C ASP A 368 18.98 7.38 -3.07
N PHE A 369 19.31 7.86 -4.27
CA PHE A 369 20.59 8.53 -4.52
C PHE A 369 20.80 9.76 -3.63
N VAL A 370 19.73 10.55 -3.41
CA VAL A 370 19.79 11.72 -2.52
C VAL A 370 19.73 11.29 -1.06
N LYS A 371 18.80 10.38 -0.69
CA LYS A 371 18.70 9.86 0.69
C LYS A 371 20.00 9.25 1.19
N ASN A 372 20.74 8.55 0.33
CA ASN A 372 22.01 7.91 0.68
C ASN A 372 23.14 8.92 0.94
N THR A 373 22.93 10.21 0.69
CA THR A 373 23.83 11.28 1.13
C THR A 373 23.58 11.76 2.56
N PHE A 374 22.53 11.26 3.22
CA PHE A 374 22.23 11.60 4.62
C PHE A 374 23.37 11.18 5.56
N ARG A 375 23.79 12.10 6.42
CA ARG A 375 24.80 11.89 7.44
C ARG A 375 24.13 11.28 8.68
N GLU A 376 24.27 9.97 8.86
CA GLU A 376 23.74 9.29 10.04
C GLU A 376 24.35 9.88 11.34
N GLY A 377 23.53 10.08 12.36
CA GLY A 377 23.95 10.75 13.61
C GLY A 377 23.81 12.28 13.60
N SER A 378 23.23 12.88 12.56
CA SER A 378 22.97 14.33 12.47
C SER A 378 21.52 14.73 12.79
N GLU A 379 20.73 13.83 13.40
CA GLU A 379 19.31 14.01 13.64
C GLU A 379 18.99 15.22 14.52
N ASP A 380 19.91 15.62 15.40
CA ASP A 380 19.83 16.82 16.25
C ASP A 380 19.78 18.13 15.44
N LYS A 381 20.27 18.11 14.20
CA LYS A 381 20.29 19.27 13.30
C LYS A 381 19.06 19.34 12.37
N LEU A 382 18.13 18.39 12.46
CA LEU A 382 16.94 18.35 11.59
C LEU A 382 16.07 19.60 11.74
N ASP A 383 15.96 20.17 12.93
CA ASP A 383 15.17 21.39 13.16
C ASP A 383 15.72 22.59 12.38
N GLU A 384 17.05 22.74 12.30
CA GLU A 384 17.68 23.80 11.51
C GLU A 384 17.51 23.53 10.01
N TYR A 385 17.66 22.27 9.60
CA TYR A 385 17.40 21.85 8.22
C TYR A 385 15.95 22.14 7.80
N PHE A 386 14.95 21.84 8.63
CA PHE A 386 13.56 22.11 8.30
C PHE A 386 13.24 23.60 8.20
N LYS A 387 13.87 24.45 9.01
CA LYS A 387 13.76 25.91 8.86
C LYS A 387 14.27 26.35 7.49
N VAL A 388 15.46 25.89 7.11
CA VAL A 388 16.08 26.21 5.81
C VAL A 388 15.27 25.64 4.65
N TRP A 389 14.83 24.38 4.73
CA TRP A 389 13.97 23.75 3.74
C TRP A 389 12.67 24.55 3.55
N PHE A 390 12.06 25.02 4.64
CA PHE A 390 10.84 25.83 4.58
C PHE A 390 11.11 27.23 4.02
N GLU A 391 12.23 27.87 4.38
CA GLU A 391 12.66 29.15 3.80
C GLU A 391 12.87 29.01 2.27
N MET A 392 13.56 27.96 1.82
CA MET A 392 13.75 27.65 0.39
C MET A 392 12.42 27.39 -0.32
N PHE A 393 11.51 26.66 0.35
CA PHE A 393 10.15 26.42 -0.15
C PHE A 393 9.38 27.72 -0.38
N LEU A 394 9.56 28.72 0.49
CA LEU A 394 8.91 30.05 0.38
C LEU A 394 9.62 31.03 -0.56
N LYS A 395 10.97 31.01 -0.62
CA LYS A 395 11.80 31.93 -1.43
C LYS A 395 11.44 31.87 -2.90
N THR A 396 11.20 30.66 -3.39
CA THR A 396 10.59 30.51 -4.69
C THR A 396 9.16 31.05 -4.56
N SER A 397 8.89 32.28 -5.02
CA SER A 397 7.52 32.81 -5.15
C SER A 397 6.66 32.02 -6.15
N ASN A 398 7.27 31.02 -6.81
CA ASN A 398 6.69 29.92 -7.58
C ASN A 398 6.86 28.52 -6.88
N GLY A 399 7.10 28.49 -5.57
CA GLY A 399 7.72 27.39 -4.79
C GLY A 399 6.78 26.44 -4.08
N ILE A 400 5.51 26.78 -4.00
CA ILE A 400 4.44 25.84 -3.63
C ILE A 400 4.28 24.74 -4.70
N TYR A 401 4.85 24.97 -5.89
CA TYR A 401 4.39 24.36 -7.14
C TYR A 401 5.45 23.54 -7.88
N ARG A 402 6.74 23.72 -7.58
CA ARG A 402 7.84 22.98 -8.23
C ARG A 402 8.46 21.89 -7.37
N SER A 403 8.08 21.79 -6.10
CA SER A 403 8.77 20.93 -5.13
C SER A 403 8.15 19.53 -4.99
N TYR A 404 7.12 19.15 -5.73
CA TYR A 404 6.66 17.76 -5.64
C TYR A 404 7.53 16.80 -6.47
N ILE A 405 7.80 15.64 -5.85
CA ILE A 405 8.47 14.47 -6.41
C ILE A 405 7.90 14.18 -7.80
N LYS A 406 8.76 13.85 -8.77
CA LYS A 406 8.31 13.30 -10.05
C LYS A 406 8.07 11.80 -9.88
#